data_AF-A0A3D5MLS8-F1
#
_entry.id   AF-A0A3D5MLS8-F1
#
_cell.length_a   1.000
_cell.length_b   1.000
_cell.length_c   1.000
_cell.angle_alpha   90.00
_cell.angle_beta   90.00
_cell.angle_gamma   90.00
#
_symmetry.space_group_name_H-M   'P 1'
#
loop_
_entity.id
_entity.type
_entity.pdbx_description
1 polymer ?
#
loop_
_entity_poly.entity_id
_entity_poly.type
_entity_poly.pdbx_seq_one_letter_code
_entity_poly.pdbx_strand_id
1 'polypeptide(L)' 'VVAGLGAEGMTVIEDVTHIDRGYERMDEKLSSVGADIKRVRM' A
#
# COMPACT_ATOMS: atom_id res chain seq x y z
N VAL A 1 3.01 4.80 -3.24
CA VAL A 1 1.98 3.74 -3.35
C VAL A 1 1.33 3.71 -4.73
N VAL A 2 0.66 4.77 -5.20
CA VAL A 2 0.01 4.79 -6.53
C VAL A 2 0.96 4.45 -7.68
N ALA A 3 2.18 4.99 -7.68
CA ALA A 3 3.20 4.61 -8.68
C ALA A 3 3.56 3.11 -8.65
N GLY A 4 3.54 2.49 -7.46
CA GLY A 4 3.78 1.05 -7.31
C GLY A 4 2.61 0.21 -7.83
N LEU A 5 1.38 0.72 -7.77
CA LEU A 5 0.21 0.05 -8.36
C LEU A 5 0.22 0.08 -9.91
N GLY A 6 0.90 1.05 -10.50
CA GLY A 6 1.07 1.15 -11.96
C GLY A 6 2.41 0.61 -12.47
N ALA A 7 3.28 0.13 -11.58
CA ALA A 7 4.57 -0.43 -11.97
C ALA A 7 4.41 -1.86 -12.48
N GLU A 8 5.23 -2.26 -13.45
CA GLU A 8 5.33 -3.66 -13.83
C GLU A 8 6.05 -4.46 -12.74
N GLY A 9 5.52 -5.63 -12.40
CA GLY A 9 6.09 -6.52 -11.38
C GLY A 9 5.60 -6.22 -9.95
N MET A 10 6.47 -6.43 -8.97
CA MET A 10 6.15 -6.31 -7.54
C MET A 10 6.87 -5.13 -6.92
N THR A 11 6.12 -4.23 -6.28
CA THR A 11 6.68 -3.12 -5.50
C THR A 11 6.59 -3.45 -4.01
N VAL A 12 7.71 -3.35 -3.30
CA VAL A 12 7.77 -3.45 -1.83
C VAL A 12 7.99 -2.07 -1.25
N ILE A 13 7.21 -1.72 -0.23
CA ILE A 13 7.30 -0.43 0.47
C ILE A 13 7.54 -0.72 1.94
N GLU A 14 8.64 -0.17 2.47
CA GLU A 14 9.07 -0.32 3.86
C GLU A 14 8.71 0.92 4.69
N ASP A 15 8.85 0.83 6.02
CA ASP A 15 8.60 1.93 6.97
C ASP A 15 7.22 2.61 6.85
N VAL A 16 6.20 1.84 6.49
CA VAL A 16 4.81 2.29 6.24
C VAL A 16 4.11 2.92 7.45
N THR A 17 4.69 2.83 8.66
CA THR A 17 4.16 3.45 9.89
C THR A 17 4.02 4.97 9.79
N HIS A 18 4.85 5.64 8.99
CA HIS A 18 4.73 7.08 8.75
C HIS A 18 3.55 7.43 7.84
N ILE A 19 3.20 6.52 6.91
CA ILE A 19 2.04 6.68 6.01
C ILE A 19 0.75 6.62 6.82
N ASP A 20 0.67 5.73 7.80
CA ASP A 20 -0.52 5.53 8.63
C ASP A 20 -0.92 6.79 9.42
N ARG A 21 0.01 7.71 9.70
CA ARG A 21 -0.29 8.99 10.39
C ARG A 21 -1.10 9.97 9.53
N GLY A 22 -0.93 9.94 8.21
CA GLY A 22 -1.63 10.81 7.26
C GLY A 22 -2.70 10.09 6.42
N TYR A 23 -2.60 8.77 6.32
CA TYR A 23 -3.45 7.92 5.51
C TYR A 23 -3.77 6.64 6.28
N GLU A 24 -4.60 6.80 7.30
CA GLU A 24 -5.07 5.69 8.13
C GLU A 24 -5.64 4.57 7.24
N ARG A 25 -5.16 3.34 7.44
CA ARG A 25 -5.67 2.12 6.81
C ARG A 25 -5.72 2.19 5.29
N MET A 26 -4.70 2.80 4.68
CA MET A 26 -4.67 3.05 3.24
C MET A 26 -4.67 1.76 2.42
N ASP A 27 -4.02 0.71 2.88
CA ASP A 27 -4.03 -0.62 2.27
C ASP A 27 -5.44 -1.18 2.13
N GLU A 28 -6.27 -1.08 3.17
CA GLU A 28 -7.66 -1.54 3.12
C GLU A 28 -8.54 -0.64 2.25
N LYS A 29 -8.33 0.69 2.29
CA LYS A 29 -9.06 1.64 1.44
C LYS A 29 -8.74 1.47 -0.05
N LEU A 30 -7.49 1.16 -0.39
CA LEU A 30 -7.08 0.91 -1.77
C LEU A 30 -7.56 -0.47 -2.21
N SER A 31 -7.47 -1.48 -1.35
CA SER A 31 -7.98 -2.82 -1.64
C SER A 31 -9.51 -2.82 -1.87
N SER A 32 -10.27 -2.00 -1.10
CA SER A 32 -11.73 -1.91 -1.26
C SER A 32 -12.18 -1.32 -2.62
N VAL A 33 -11.28 -0.63 -3.33
CA VAL A 33 -11.52 -0.13 -4.68
C VAL A 33 -10.81 -0.97 -5.76
N GLY A 34 -10.30 -2.14 -5.40
CA GLY A 34 -9.74 -3.12 -6.33
C GLY A 34 -8.22 -3.05 -6.54
N ALA A 35 -7.47 -2.32 -5.70
CA ALA A 35 -6.01 -2.35 -5.77
C ALA A 35 -5.45 -3.69 -5.28
N ASP A 36 -4.53 -4.28 -6.03
CA ASP A 36 -3.74 -5.43 -5.58
C ASP A 36 -2.62 -4.95 -4.64
N ILE A 37 -2.94 -4.91 -3.35
CA ILE A 37 -2.03 -4.48 -2.29
C ILE A 37 -2.30 -5.31 -1.03
N LYS A 38 -1.22 -5.65 -0.32
CA LYS A 38 -1.30 -6.33 0.98
C LYS A 38 -0.28 -5.74 1.95
N ARG A 39 -0.70 -5.57 3.20
CA ARG A 39 0.23 -5.28 4.30
C ARG A 39 0.84 -6.58 4.78
N VAL A 40 2.16 -6.62 4.81
CA VAL A 40 2.93 -7.74 5.37
C VAL A 40 3.61 -7.28 6.65
N ARG A 41 3.65 -8.15 7.66
CA ARG A 41 4.50 -7.99 8.84
C ARG A 41 5.61 -9.03 8.72
N MET A 42 6.85 -8.60 8.86
CA MET A 42 7.98 -9.51 9.11
C MET A 42 8.03 -9.89 10.59
#